data_AF-A0A956P804-F1
#
_entry.id   AF-A0A956P804-F1
#
_cell.length_a   1.000
_cell.length_b   1.000
_cell.length_c   1.000
_cell.angle_alpha   90.00
_cell.angle_beta   90.00
_cell.angle_gamma   90.00
#
_symmetry.space_group_name_H-M   'P 1'
#
loop_
_entity.id
_entity.type
_entity.pdbx_description
1 polymer ?
#
loop_
_entity_poly.entity_id
_entity_poly.type
_entity_poly.pdbx_seq_one_letter_code
_entity_poly.pdbx_strand_id
1 'polypeptide(L)'
;MGGAGLGPPPPCPLCHGQRAGHLVALVGAVGLFRRSAPWAGLGALGVGLSGLLGLYQAGAEAGWWVLRAGRGGAPDLSGLSPEAALARMLATGQAACDQAPWVFAGLSLAGWNALLSGLLLTGWALLIRRLSR
;
A
#
# COMPACT_ATOMS: atom_id res chain seq x y z
N MET A 1 13.10 19.65 -20.37
CA MET A 1 13.22 18.42 -21.18
C MET A 1 13.30 17.23 -20.21
N GLY A 2 12.16 16.72 -19.75
CA GLY A 2 12.09 15.56 -18.86
C GLY A 2 11.57 14.37 -19.65
N GLY A 3 12.46 13.43 -19.98
CA GLY A 3 12.21 12.38 -20.96
C GLY A 3 10.98 11.54 -20.65
N ALA A 4 10.11 11.40 -21.65
CA ALA A 4 9.21 10.27 -21.76
C ALA A 4 10.05 9.00 -21.90
N GLY A 5 10.45 8.42 -20.76
CA GLY A 5 10.98 7.07 -20.72
C GLY A 5 9.86 6.12 -21.17
N LEU A 6 10.19 5.19 -22.06
CA LEU A 6 9.30 4.15 -22.61
C LEU A 6 8.80 3.14 -21.56
N GLY A 7 8.80 3.50 -20.28
CA GLY A 7 8.41 2.65 -19.15
C GLY A 7 7.04 3.04 -18.59
N PRO A 8 6.34 2.12 -17.92
CA PRO A 8 5.12 2.46 -17.20
C PRO A 8 5.41 3.51 -16.11
N PRO A 9 4.43 4.38 -15.79
CA PRO A 9 4.61 5.38 -14.74
C PRO A 9 5.00 4.69 -13.41
N PRO A 10 5.82 5.36 -12.57
CA PRO A 10 6.18 4.82 -11.28
C PRO A 10 4.93 4.50 -10.43
N PRO A 11 5.00 3.44 -9.60
CA PRO A 11 3.86 3.00 -8.81
C PRO A 11 3.44 4.08 -7.82
N CYS A 12 2.16 4.05 -7.47
CA CYS A 12 1.57 4.95 -6.50
C CYS A 12 2.30 4.84 -5.13
N PRO A 13 2.49 5.94 -4.37
CA PRO A 13 3.23 5.90 -3.09
C PRO A 13 2.61 4.96 -2.05
N LEU A 14 1.27 4.81 -2.02
CA LEU A 14 0.60 3.85 -1.14
C LEU A 14 0.91 2.40 -1.55
N CYS A 15 0.92 2.13 -2.85
CA CYS A 15 1.28 0.84 -3.44
C CYS A 15 2.74 0.48 -3.10
N HIS A 16 3.65 1.46 -3.15
CA HIS A 16 5.03 1.30 -2.73
C HIS A 16 5.14 0.98 -1.22
N GLY A 17 4.36 1.68 -0.39
CA GLY A 17 4.28 1.41 1.06
C GLY A 17 3.79 -0.01 1.37
N GLN A 18 2.76 -0.49 0.67
CA GLN A 18 2.29 -1.87 0.81
C GLN A 18 3.40 -2.87 0.47
N ARG A 19 4.16 -2.66 -0.61
CA ARG A 19 5.30 -3.52 -0.97
C ARG A 19 6.38 -3.55 0.11
N ALA A 20 6.71 -2.41 0.70
CA ALA A 20 7.66 -2.35 1.81
C ALA A 20 7.18 -3.17 3.02
N GLY A 21 5.87 -3.12 3.34
CA GLY A 21 5.26 -3.96 4.36
C GLY A 21 5.44 -5.46 4.10
N HIS A 22 5.26 -5.91 2.85
CA HIS A 22 5.51 -7.29 2.45
C HIS A 22 6.98 -7.70 2.55
N LEU A 23 7.92 -6.80 2.26
CA LEU A 23 9.35 -7.08 2.42
C LEU A 23 9.70 -7.27 3.90
N VAL A 24 9.16 -6.43 4.80
CA VAL A 24 9.30 -6.60 6.25
C VAL A 24 8.69 -7.94 6.70
N ALA A 25 7.52 -8.29 6.16
CA ALA A 25 6.88 -9.58 6.42
C ALA A 25 7.77 -10.76 6.00
N LEU A 26 8.34 -10.71 4.79
CA LEU A 26 9.21 -11.77 4.28
C LEU A 26 10.45 -11.97 5.17
N VAL A 27 11.09 -10.89 5.61
CA VAL A 27 12.22 -10.95 6.53
C VAL A 27 11.78 -11.51 7.89
N GLY A 28 10.66 -11.04 8.42
CA GLY A 28 10.12 -11.53 9.70
C GLY A 28 9.66 -12.98 9.66
N ALA A 29 9.30 -13.52 8.49
CA ALA A 29 8.94 -14.93 8.32
C ALA A 29 10.10 -15.88 8.67
N VAL A 30 11.36 -15.43 8.60
CA VAL A 30 12.52 -16.17 9.13
C VAL A 30 12.33 -16.53 10.61
N GLY A 31 11.65 -15.67 11.37
CA GLY A 31 11.30 -15.92 12.77
C GLY A 31 10.40 -17.14 12.97
N LEU A 32 9.53 -17.46 12.00
CA LEU A 32 8.71 -18.67 12.06
C LEU A 32 9.58 -19.94 11.94
N PHE A 33 10.54 -19.95 11.01
CA PHE A 33 11.45 -21.08 10.83
C PHE A 33 12.42 -21.25 12.00
N ARG A 34 12.91 -20.13 12.56
CA ARG A 34 13.80 -20.12 13.73
C ARG A 34 13.07 -20.28 15.06
N ARG A 35 11.75 -20.47 15.04
CA ARG A 35 10.88 -20.54 16.24
C ARG A 35 11.07 -19.34 17.19
N SER A 36 11.35 -18.17 16.64
CA SER A 36 11.60 -16.94 17.38
C SER A 36 10.38 -16.03 17.34
N ALA A 37 9.67 -15.93 18.47
CA ALA A 37 8.47 -15.11 18.59
C ALA A 37 8.70 -13.61 18.28
N PRO A 38 9.80 -12.95 18.72
CA PRO A 38 10.05 -11.55 18.38
C PRO A 38 10.20 -11.31 16.87
N TRP A 39 10.95 -12.18 16.17
CA TRP A 39 11.15 -12.07 14.72
C TRP A 39 9.86 -12.36 13.95
N ALA A 40 9.09 -13.36 14.38
CA ALA A 40 7.77 -13.62 13.82
C ALA A 40 6.82 -12.44 14.05
N GLY A 41 6.92 -11.76 15.20
CA GLY A 41 6.19 -10.54 15.52
C GLY A 41 6.52 -9.36 14.61
N LEU A 42 7.80 -9.16 14.25
CA LEU A 42 8.21 -8.16 13.25
C LEU A 42 7.54 -8.44 11.90
N GLY A 43 7.48 -9.70 11.52
CA GLY A 43 6.79 -10.08 10.31
C GLY A 43 5.29 -9.76 10.38
N ALA A 44 4.62 -10.15 11.48
CA ALA A 44 3.21 -9.86 11.71
C ALA A 44 2.90 -8.35 11.63
N LEU A 45 3.81 -7.51 12.14
CA LEU A 45 3.73 -6.06 11.96
C LEU A 45 3.80 -5.66 10.48
N GLY A 46 4.71 -6.23 9.70
CA GLY A 46 4.82 -5.97 8.25
C GLY A 46 3.54 -6.30 7.48
N VAL A 47 2.94 -7.48 7.73
CA VAL A 47 1.65 -7.86 7.14
C VAL A 47 0.53 -6.94 7.60
N GLY A 48 0.46 -6.63 8.90
CA GLY A 48 -0.56 -5.75 9.46
C GLY A 48 -0.51 -4.35 8.83
N LEU A 49 0.68 -3.76 8.73
CA LEU A 49 0.87 -2.44 8.12
C LEU A 49 0.55 -2.46 6.61
N SER A 50 0.95 -3.51 5.88
CA SER A 50 0.58 -3.68 4.48
C SER A 50 -0.93 -3.75 4.30
N GLY A 51 -1.62 -4.56 5.13
CA GLY A 51 -3.06 -4.72 5.08
C GLY A 51 -3.82 -3.44 5.42
N LEU A 52 -3.38 -2.70 6.44
CA LEU A 52 -3.97 -1.41 6.82
C LEU A 52 -3.81 -0.35 5.72
N LEU A 53 -2.64 -0.29 5.07
CA LEU A 53 -2.43 0.59 3.91
C LEU A 53 -3.29 0.16 2.72
N GLY A 54 -3.40 -1.15 2.47
CA GLY A 54 -4.30 -1.72 1.47
C GLY A 54 -5.75 -1.32 1.71
N LEU A 55 -6.23 -1.43 2.95
CA LEU A 55 -7.58 -1.04 3.34
C LEU A 55 -7.81 0.46 3.14
N TYR A 56 -6.84 1.28 3.56
CA TYR A 56 -6.90 2.73 3.40
C TYR A 56 -6.99 3.13 1.91
N GLN A 57 -6.20 2.49 1.06
CA GLN A 57 -6.24 2.72 -0.38
C GLN A 57 -7.55 2.20 -1.01
N ALA A 58 -7.95 0.98 -0.69
CA ALA A 58 -9.15 0.36 -1.24
C ALA A 58 -10.43 1.13 -0.90
N GLY A 59 -10.53 1.67 0.32
CA GLY A 59 -11.69 2.50 0.67
C GLY A 59 -11.70 3.84 -0.06
N ALA A 60 -10.54 4.40 -0.42
CA ALA A 60 -10.50 5.57 -1.29
C ALA A 60 -10.91 5.21 -2.74
N GLU A 61 -10.43 4.09 -3.25
CA GLU A 61 -10.82 3.55 -4.57
C GLU A 61 -12.33 3.21 -4.63
N ALA A 62 -12.93 2.82 -3.51
CA ALA A 62 -14.37 2.60 -3.36
C ALA A 62 -15.18 3.88 -3.09
N GLY A 63 -14.52 5.04 -3.00
CA GLY A 63 -15.17 6.33 -2.74
C GLY A 63 -15.66 6.55 -1.31
N TRP A 64 -15.21 5.74 -0.34
CA TRP A 64 -15.59 5.90 1.08
C TRP A 64 -14.96 7.14 1.70
N TRP A 65 -13.77 7.54 1.22
CA TRP A 65 -13.07 8.75 1.66
C TRP A 65 -12.11 9.25 0.59
N VAL A 66 -11.66 10.50 0.76
CA VAL A 66 -10.65 11.12 -0.11
C VAL A 66 -9.26 10.92 0.49
N LEU A 67 -8.26 10.60 -0.34
CA LEU A 67 -6.87 10.55 0.09
C LEU A 67 -6.35 11.96 0.38
N ARG A 68 -5.60 12.11 1.49
CA ARG A 68 -5.00 13.40 1.84
C ARG A 68 -3.85 13.74 0.89
N ALA A 69 -3.67 15.03 0.58
CA ALA A 69 -2.53 15.54 -0.17
C ALA A 69 -1.21 15.07 0.48
N GLY A 70 -0.25 14.60 -0.34
CA GLY A 70 1.01 14.03 0.13
C GLY A 70 0.94 12.59 0.68
N ARG A 71 -0.26 12.01 0.81
CA ARG A 71 -0.50 10.61 1.22
C ARG A 71 -1.20 9.82 0.10
N GLY A 72 -0.89 10.16 -1.15
CA GLY A 72 -1.49 9.57 -2.35
C GLY A 72 -2.67 10.33 -2.94
N GLY A 73 -3.18 11.36 -2.24
CA GLY A 73 -4.17 12.28 -2.79
C GLY A 73 -3.56 13.27 -3.77
N ALA A 74 -4.40 13.83 -4.63
CA ALA A 74 -4.02 14.90 -5.56
C ALA A 74 -3.33 16.06 -4.83
N PRO A 75 -2.34 16.73 -5.46
CA PRO A 75 -1.71 17.91 -4.89
C PRO A 75 -2.76 19.00 -4.67
N ASP A 76 -2.55 19.83 -3.65
CA ASP A 76 -3.35 21.05 -3.48
C ASP A 76 -3.04 22.00 -4.64
N LEU A 77 -4.08 22.40 -5.37
CA LEU A 77 -4.00 23.30 -6.51
C LEU A 77 -4.68 24.65 -6.23
N SER A 78 -5.15 24.86 -4.99
CA SER A 78 -5.79 26.11 -4.61
C SER A 78 -4.82 27.29 -4.80
N GLY A 79 -5.32 28.37 -5.43
CA GLY A 79 -4.55 29.58 -5.69
C GLY A 79 -3.54 29.51 -6.85
N LEU A 80 -3.49 28.41 -7.62
CA LEU A 80 -2.65 28.32 -8.83
C LEU A 80 -3.40 28.84 -10.06
N SER A 81 -2.65 29.43 -11.01
CA SER A 81 -3.17 29.69 -12.36
C SER A 81 -3.41 28.35 -13.10
N PRO A 82 -4.30 28.30 -14.09
CA PRO A 82 -4.55 27.07 -14.86
C PRO A 82 -3.28 26.45 -15.46
N GLU A 83 -2.35 27.28 -15.93
CA GLU A 83 -1.07 26.85 -16.50
C GLU A 83 -0.14 26.27 -15.43
N ALA A 84 -0.09 26.92 -14.26
CA ALA A 84 0.69 26.44 -13.12
C ALA A 84 0.13 25.14 -12.53
N ALA A 85 -1.20 25.00 -12.49
CA ALA A 85 -1.88 23.78 -12.06
C ALA A 85 -1.62 22.62 -13.04
N LEU A 86 -1.73 22.87 -14.34
CA LEU A 86 -1.41 21.88 -15.37
C LEU A 86 0.06 21.47 -15.32
N ALA A 87 0.99 22.41 -15.16
CA ALA A 87 2.41 22.11 -15.00
C ALA A 87 2.66 21.25 -13.75
N ARG A 88 1.96 21.51 -12.64
CA ARG A 88 2.04 20.72 -11.40
C ARG A 88 1.54 19.29 -11.60
N MET A 89 0.43 19.10 -12.31
CA MET A 89 -0.13 17.78 -12.63
C MET A 89 0.74 16.98 -13.60
N LEU A 90 1.36 17.63 -14.57
CA LEU A 90 2.25 16.97 -15.53
C LEU A 90 3.62 16.63 -14.91
N ALA A 91 4.07 17.42 -13.92
CA ALA A 91 5.34 17.20 -13.24
C ALA A 91 5.31 16.01 -12.26
N THR A 92 4.14 15.60 -11.74
CA THR A 92 4.05 14.47 -10.81
C THR A 92 4.33 13.15 -11.52
N GLY A 93 3.74 12.90 -12.69
CA GLY A 93 4.01 11.71 -13.50
C GLY A 93 3.76 10.36 -12.80
N GLN A 94 3.11 10.37 -11.64
CA GLN A 94 2.84 9.18 -10.82
C GLN A 94 1.43 8.65 -11.08
N ALA A 95 1.25 7.33 -10.95
CA ALA A 95 -0.07 6.72 -10.98
C ALA A 95 -0.95 7.25 -9.82
N ALA A 96 -2.23 7.49 -10.10
CA ALA A 96 -3.21 7.90 -9.11
C ALA A 96 -3.43 6.80 -8.07
N CYS A 97 -3.38 7.13 -6.78
CA CYS A 97 -3.58 6.15 -5.70
C CYS A 97 -5.06 5.82 -5.44
N ASP A 98 -5.97 6.69 -5.87
CA ASP A 98 -7.42 6.58 -5.65
C ASP A 98 -8.16 5.96 -6.84
N GLN A 99 -7.44 5.60 -7.90
CA GLN A 99 -7.99 4.94 -9.07
C GLN A 99 -7.48 3.51 -9.12
N ALA A 100 -8.40 2.55 -8.96
CA ALA A 100 -8.07 1.14 -9.06
C ALA A 100 -7.68 0.79 -10.51
N PRO A 101 -6.46 0.29 -10.79
CA PRO A 101 -6.06 -0.06 -12.14
C PRO A 101 -6.81 -1.28 -12.68
N TRP A 102 -7.31 -2.13 -11.78
CA TRP A 102 -8.19 -3.24 -12.10
C TRP A 102 -9.04 -3.60 -10.87
N VAL A 103 -10.19 -4.23 -11.14
CA VAL A 103 -11.12 -4.74 -10.12
C VAL A 103 -11.46 -6.17 -10.48
N PHE A 104 -11.41 -7.06 -9.49
CA PHE A 104 -11.73 -8.48 -9.63
C PHE A 104 -12.59 -8.96 -8.47
N ALA A 105 -13.70 -9.62 -8.80
CA ALA A 105 -14.73 -10.05 -7.85
C ALA A 105 -15.21 -8.92 -6.90
N GLY A 106 -15.32 -7.69 -7.42
CA GLY A 106 -15.76 -6.53 -6.65
C GLY A 106 -14.69 -5.90 -5.75
N LEU A 107 -13.45 -6.40 -5.75
CA LEU A 107 -12.34 -5.85 -4.99
C LEU A 107 -11.23 -5.34 -5.92
N SER A 108 -10.65 -4.20 -5.59
CA SER A 108 -9.43 -3.71 -6.24
C SER A 108 -8.21 -4.52 -5.81
N LEU A 109 -7.05 -4.30 -6.46
CA LEU A 109 -5.77 -4.87 -6.01
C LEU A 109 -5.49 -4.56 -4.53
N ALA A 110 -5.72 -3.32 -4.12
CA ALA A 110 -5.52 -2.88 -2.74
C ALA A 110 -6.51 -3.57 -1.79
N GLY A 111 -7.76 -3.78 -2.23
CA GLY A 111 -8.77 -4.52 -1.49
C GLY A 111 -8.39 -5.99 -1.30
N TRP A 112 -7.89 -6.65 -2.35
CA TRP A 112 -7.35 -8.00 -2.26
C TRP A 112 -6.14 -8.07 -1.33
N ASN A 113 -5.22 -7.11 -1.39
CA ASN A 113 -4.10 -7.04 -0.46
C ASN A 113 -4.58 -6.92 1.00
N ALA A 114 -5.54 -6.04 1.27
CA ALA A 114 -6.12 -5.86 2.60
C ALA A 114 -6.72 -7.17 3.15
N LEU A 115 -7.54 -7.84 2.33
CA LEU A 115 -8.21 -9.09 2.69
C LEU A 115 -7.19 -10.20 2.99
N LEU A 116 -6.26 -10.45 2.07
CA LEU A 116 -5.25 -11.51 2.22
C LEU A 116 -4.29 -11.22 3.38
N SER A 117 -3.92 -9.96 3.59
CA SER A 117 -3.11 -9.56 4.75
C SER A 117 -3.84 -9.83 6.06
N GLY A 118 -5.15 -9.59 6.14
CA GLY A 118 -5.96 -9.90 7.32
C GLY A 118 -6.00 -11.40 7.65
N LEU A 119 -6.18 -12.24 6.63
CA LEU A 119 -6.13 -13.70 6.77
C LEU A 119 -4.75 -14.17 7.23
N LEU A 120 -3.70 -13.66 6.59
CA LEU A 120 -2.32 -14.00 6.92
C LEU A 120 -1.94 -13.57 8.35
N LEU A 121 -2.37 -12.38 8.77
CA LEU A 121 -2.14 -11.88 10.12
C LEU A 121 -2.77 -12.78 11.19
N THR A 122 -3.97 -13.30 10.91
CA THR A 122 -4.67 -14.23 11.81
C THR A 122 -3.87 -15.53 11.94
N GLY A 123 -3.42 -16.12 10.82
CA GLY A 123 -2.55 -17.29 10.84
C GLY A 123 -1.25 -17.04 11.61
N TRP A 124 -0.64 -15.88 11.42
CA TRP A 124 0.60 -15.52 12.11
C TRP A 124 0.42 -15.38 13.62
N ALA A 125 -0.66 -14.73 14.05
CA ALA A 125 -0.98 -14.58 15.46
C ALA A 125 -1.16 -15.95 16.14
N LEU A 126 -1.82 -16.90 15.48
CA LEU A 126 -1.97 -18.27 15.97
C LEU A 126 -0.61 -18.98 16.10
N LEU A 127 0.28 -18.83 15.12
CA LEU A 127 1.62 -19.42 15.15
C LEU A 127 2.49 -18.81 16.26
N ILE A 128 2.50 -17.49 16.40
CA ILE A 128 3.25 -16.78 17.45
C ILE A 128 2.76 -17.24 18.83
N ARG A 129 1.45 -17.37 19.04
CA ARG A 129 0.88 -17.90 20.29
C ARG A 129 1.35 -19.32 20.60
N ARG A 130 1.66 -20.14 19.60
CA ARG A 130 2.22 -21.49 19.80
C ARG A 130 3.72 -21.47 20.09
N LEU A 131 4.45 -20.47 19.60
CA LEU A 131 5.89 -20.29 19.86
C LEU A 131 6.18 -19.72 21.25
N SER A 132 5.25 -18.94 21.79
CA SER A 132 5.37 -18.32 23.12
C SER A 132 4.85 -19.18 24.28
N ARG A 133 4.47 -20.43 24.00
CA ARG A 133 4.11 -21.45 25.00
C ARG A 133 5.27 -22.42 25.16
#